data_AF-A0A507CMD1-F1
#
_entry.id   AF-A0A507CMD1-F1
#
_cell.length_a   1.000
_cell.length_b   1.000
_cell.length_c   1.000
_cell.angle_alpha   90.00
_cell.angle_beta   90.00
_cell.angle_gamma   90.00
#
_symmetry.space_group_name_H-M   'P 1'
#
loop_
_entity.id
_entity.type
_entity.pdbx_description
1 polymer ?
#
loop_
_entity_poly.entity_id
_entity_poly.type
_entity_poly.pdbx_seq_one_letter_code
_entity_poly.pdbx_strand_id
1 'polypeptide(L)'
;MAGPQRRRKIHHSIRDVKRACRTRARVKDLDQIHDDLKTPHKLLEQESNADLPGLGQHYCIHCARHFVSKEVLDVHCKSKLHKKRVKQLEDEPYTQKHAEEAAGLKTDNGTRSNVSMVDI
;
A
#
# COMPACT_ATOMS: atom_id res chain seq x y z
N MET A 1 47.34 -1.33 37.58
CA MET A 1 46.19 -2.14 37.13
C MET A 1 45.54 -1.41 35.96
N ALA A 2 45.64 -1.92 34.73
CA ALA A 2 44.95 -1.31 33.58
C ALA A 2 43.44 -1.49 33.79
N GLY A 3 42.70 -0.38 33.86
CA GLY A 3 41.23 -0.42 34.02
C GLY A 3 40.54 -1.08 32.81
N PRO A 4 39.25 -1.43 32.93
CA PRO A 4 38.51 -2.09 31.86
C PRO A 4 38.57 -1.23 30.59
N GLN A 5 39.16 -1.78 29.53
CA GLN A 5 39.21 -1.09 28.24
C GLN A 5 37.78 -0.93 27.70
N ARG A 6 37.37 0.31 27.43
CA ARG A 6 36.04 0.61 26.88
C ARG A 6 35.88 -0.14 25.55
N ARG A 7 34.94 -1.08 25.49
CA ARG A 7 34.58 -1.77 24.24
C ARG A 7 34.25 -0.72 23.17
N ARG A 8 34.83 -0.87 21.97
CA ARG A 8 34.57 0.04 20.83
C ARG A 8 33.05 0.06 20.56
N LYS A 9 32.46 1.25 20.40
CA LYS A 9 31.05 1.37 20.01
C LYS A 9 30.86 0.75 18.63
N ILE A 10 30.00 -0.26 18.53
CA ILE A 10 29.59 -0.86 17.25
C ILE A 10 28.41 -0.05 16.72
N HIS A 11 28.46 0.31 15.44
CA HIS A 11 27.36 1.01 14.77
C HIS A 11 26.20 0.05 14.50
N HIS A 12 24.97 0.44 14.85
CA HIS A 12 23.76 -0.41 14.73
C HIS A 12 23.28 -0.61 13.27
N SER A 13 24.01 -0.15 12.25
CA SER A 13 23.68 -0.31 10.82
C SER A 13 22.23 0.04 10.41
N ILE A 14 21.57 0.95 11.13
CA ILE A 14 20.17 1.38 10.88
C ILE A 14 19.98 2.32 9.68
N ARG A 15 21.01 2.51 8.85
CA ARG A 15 21.00 3.50 7.77
C ARG A 15 19.92 3.17 6.73
N ASP A 16 19.76 1.90 6.41
CA ASP A 16 18.83 1.44 5.36
C ASP A 16 17.38 1.58 5.80
N VAL A 17 17.07 1.21 7.05
CA VAL A 17 15.75 1.41 7.66
C VAL A 17 15.37 2.89 7.65
N LYS A 18 16.30 3.77 8.07
CA LYS A 18 16.09 5.22 8.04
C LYS A 18 15.95 5.78 6.62
N ARG A 19 16.52 5.13 5.60
CA ARG A 19 16.40 5.55 4.20
C ARG A 19 15.05 5.13 3.62
N ALA A 20 14.59 3.93 3.94
CA ALA A 20 13.30 3.39 3.50
C ALA A 20 12.11 4.14 4.11
N CYS A 21 12.20 4.60 5.36
CA CYS A 21 11.11 5.32 6.03
C CYS A 21 10.92 6.78 5.57
N ARG A 22 11.79 7.31 4.68
CA ARG A 22 11.69 8.69 4.21
C ARG A 22 10.47 8.89 3.31
N THR A 23 9.85 10.07 3.39
CA THR A 23 8.69 10.45 2.57
C THR A 23 8.93 10.27 1.07
N ARG A 24 10.10 10.67 0.57
CA ARG A 24 10.49 10.50 -0.85
C ARG A 24 10.63 9.04 -1.33
N ALA A 25 10.67 8.08 -0.42
CA ALA A 25 10.81 6.66 -0.71
C ALA A 25 9.55 5.85 -0.33
N ARG A 26 8.45 6.55 0.01
CA ARG A 26 7.17 5.93 0.32
C ARG A 26 6.59 5.23 -0.92
N VAL A 27 5.96 4.09 -0.67
CA VAL A 27 5.21 3.31 -1.65
C VAL A 27 3.72 3.50 -1.34
N LYS A 28 2.83 3.12 -2.27
CA LYS A 28 1.39 3.09 -2.03
C LYS A 28 1.04 2.29 -0.77
N ASP A 29 0.17 2.88 0.04
CA ASP A 29 -0.34 2.26 1.26
C ASP A 29 -1.42 1.19 0.95
N LEU A 30 -1.82 0.41 1.96
CA LEU A 30 -2.74 -0.73 1.77
C LEU A 30 -4.14 -0.29 1.34
N ASP A 31 -4.67 0.72 2.00
CA ASP A 31 -5.97 1.36 1.72
C ASP A 31 -6.04 1.91 0.30
N GLN A 32 -4.99 2.58 -0.17
CA GLN A 32 -4.90 3.06 -1.56
C GLN A 32 -4.97 1.91 -2.58
N ILE A 33 -4.31 0.78 -2.27
CA ILE A 33 -4.35 -0.40 -3.14
C ILE A 33 -5.74 -1.05 -3.13
N HIS A 34 -6.46 -1.04 -2.00
CA HIS A 34 -7.85 -1.50 -1.97
C HIS A 34 -8.76 -0.65 -2.86
N ASP A 35 -8.55 0.66 -2.91
CA ASP A 35 -9.28 1.54 -3.82
C ASP A 35 -8.92 1.26 -5.29
N ASP A 36 -7.63 1.05 -5.59
CA ASP A 36 -7.18 0.66 -6.93
C ASP A 36 -7.82 -0.68 -7.38
N LEU A 37 -7.97 -1.64 -6.46
CA LEU A 37 -8.61 -2.93 -6.72
C LEU A 37 -10.11 -2.82 -7.06
N LYS A 38 -10.79 -1.74 -6.65
CA LYS A 38 -12.19 -1.49 -7.04
C LYS A 38 -12.30 -1.10 -8.51
N THR A 39 -11.25 -0.52 -9.10
CA THR A 39 -11.22 -0.10 -10.51
C THR A 39 -9.99 -0.67 -11.24
N PRO A 40 -9.89 -2.01 -11.41
CA PRO A 40 -8.67 -2.64 -11.90
C PRO A 40 -8.36 -2.30 -13.37
N HIS A 41 -9.40 -2.12 -14.20
CA HIS A 41 -9.27 -1.86 -15.63
C HIS A 41 -8.39 -0.65 -15.94
N LYS A 42 -8.49 0.42 -15.13
CA LYS A 42 -7.75 1.67 -15.34
C LYS A 42 -6.23 1.48 -15.23
N LEU A 43 -5.77 0.55 -14.39
CA LEU A 43 -4.34 0.31 -14.16
C LEU A 43 -3.79 -0.81 -15.05
N LEU A 44 -4.62 -1.76 -15.47
CA LEU A 44 -4.19 -2.85 -16.36
C LEU A 44 -4.10 -2.40 -17.82
N GLU A 45 -4.99 -1.52 -18.25
CA GLU A 45 -5.09 -1.05 -19.64
C GLU A 45 -4.41 0.32 -19.81
N GLN A 46 -3.27 0.52 -19.15
CA GLN A 46 -2.51 1.77 -19.23
C GLN A 46 -1.81 1.91 -20.59
N GLU A 47 -1.76 3.14 -21.10
CA GLU A 47 -0.99 3.47 -22.29
C GLU A 47 0.51 3.20 -22.09
N SER A 48 1.20 2.85 -23.19
CA SER A 48 2.62 2.55 -23.16
C SER A 48 3.41 3.80 -22.74
N ASN A 49 4.13 3.70 -21.62
CA ASN A 49 4.92 4.79 -21.06
C ASN A 49 6.42 4.42 -21.06
N ALA A 50 7.23 5.22 -21.75
CA ALA A 50 8.66 4.98 -21.92
C ALA A 50 9.49 5.13 -20.62
N ASP A 51 9.01 5.88 -19.63
CA ASP A 51 9.73 6.11 -18.37
C ASP A 51 9.60 4.93 -17.39
N LEU A 52 8.64 4.02 -17.64
CA LEU A 52 8.35 2.88 -16.80
C LEU A 52 8.98 1.59 -17.37
N PRO A 53 9.42 0.66 -16.50
CA PRO A 53 9.94 -0.62 -16.96
C PRO A 53 8.85 -1.39 -17.72
N GLY A 54 9.25 -2.09 -18.79
CA GLY A 54 8.31 -2.83 -19.64
C GLY A 54 7.27 -1.95 -20.32
N LEU A 55 7.60 -0.67 -20.57
CA LEU A 55 6.70 0.35 -21.12
C LEU A 55 5.42 0.53 -20.29
N GLY A 56 5.46 0.19 -19.00
CA GLY A 56 4.29 0.23 -18.12
C GLY A 56 3.30 -0.93 -18.28
N GLN A 57 3.50 -1.82 -19.26
CA GLN A 57 2.51 -2.86 -19.62
C GLN A 57 2.43 -4.03 -18.63
N HIS A 58 3.49 -4.30 -17.87
CA HIS A 58 3.56 -5.43 -16.94
C HIS A 58 3.45 -4.94 -15.51
N TYR A 59 2.21 -4.75 -15.05
CA TYR A 59 1.94 -4.17 -13.74
C TYR A 59 1.26 -5.15 -12.79
N CYS A 60 1.71 -5.17 -11.54
CA CYS A 60 1.06 -5.89 -10.45
C CYS A 60 0.33 -4.91 -9.53
N ILE A 61 -1.01 -5.00 -9.49
CA ILE A 61 -1.87 -4.12 -8.69
C ILE A 61 -1.61 -4.30 -7.20
N HIS A 62 -1.56 -5.56 -6.72
CA HIS A 62 -1.40 -5.88 -5.29
C HIS A 62 -0.11 -5.32 -4.67
N CYS A 63 0.97 -5.26 -5.46
CA CYS A 63 2.27 -4.76 -5.00
C CYS A 63 2.61 -3.36 -5.49
N ALA A 64 1.76 -2.76 -6.34
CA ALA A 64 1.98 -1.47 -6.99
C ALA A 64 3.35 -1.33 -7.67
N ARG A 65 3.75 -2.35 -8.46
CA ARG A 65 5.08 -2.40 -9.11
C ARG A 65 4.97 -2.77 -10.58
N HIS A 66 5.77 -2.10 -11.41
CA HIS A 66 5.98 -2.43 -12.82
C HIS A 66 7.17 -3.38 -12.98
N PHE A 67 7.08 -4.27 -13.97
CA PHE A 67 8.09 -5.26 -14.33
C PHE A 67 8.50 -5.11 -15.79
N VAL A 68 9.66 -5.68 -16.14
CA VAL A 68 10.24 -5.54 -17.49
C VAL A 68 9.57 -6.45 -18.51
N SER A 69 9.14 -7.66 -18.11
CA SER A 69 8.50 -8.66 -18.99
C SER A 69 7.38 -9.42 -18.27
N LYS A 70 6.50 -10.08 -19.05
CA LYS A 70 5.41 -10.94 -18.53
C LYS A 70 5.94 -12.09 -17.68
N GLU A 71 7.03 -12.73 -18.12
CA GLU A 71 7.63 -13.87 -17.40
C GLU A 71 8.06 -13.50 -15.98
N VAL A 72 8.64 -12.31 -15.81
CA VAL A 72 9.06 -11.82 -14.49
C VAL A 72 7.84 -11.52 -13.60
N LEU A 73 6.75 -11.01 -14.19
CA LEU A 73 5.49 -10.81 -13.48
C LEU A 73 4.91 -12.14 -13.01
N ASP A 74 4.92 -13.18 -13.84
CA ASP A 74 4.42 -14.51 -13.47
C ASP A 74 5.24 -15.15 -12.33
N VAL A 75 6.57 -14.99 -12.36
CA VAL A 75 7.45 -15.41 -11.28
C VAL A 75 7.17 -14.60 -10.00
N HIS A 76 6.93 -13.29 -10.12
CA HIS A 76 6.56 -12.44 -8.99
C HIS A 76 5.25 -12.92 -8.34
N CYS A 77 4.22 -13.23 -9.11
CA CYS A 77 2.94 -13.73 -8.60
C CYS A 77 3.09 -15.03 -7.79
N LYS A 78 4.04 -15.89 -8.16
CA LYS A 78 4.32 -17.15 -7.43
C LYS A 78 5.13 -16.94 -6.15
N SER A 79 5.77 -15.78 -5.99
CA SER A 79 6.65 -15.47 -4.86
C SER A 79 5.91 -15.37 -3.52
N LYS A 80 6.63 -15.65 -2.42
CA LYS A 80 6.07 -15.56 -1.06
C LYS A 80 5.62 -14.15 -0.69
N LEU A 81 6.34 -13.13 -1.14
CA LEU A 81 6.04 -11.73 -0.84
C LEU A 81 4.70 -11.32 -1.44
N HIS A 82 4.45 -11.70 -2.70
CA HIS A 82 3.18 -11.44 -3.37
C HIS A 82 2.03 -12.15 -2.65
N LYS A 83 2.18 -13.45 -2.38
CA LYS A 83 1.17 -14.23 -1.65
C LYS A 83 0.84 -13.66 -0.27
N LYS A 84 1.85 -13.15 0.45
CA LYS A 84 1.64 -12.45 1.72
C LYS A 84 0.85 -11.16 1.53
N ARG A 85 1.13 -10.41 0.46
CA ARG A 85 0.42 -9.17 0.16
C ARG A 85 -1.03 -9.40 -0.21
N VAL A 86 -1.33 -10.43 -1.02
CA VAL A 86 -2.70 -10.83 -1.34
C VAL A 86 -3.47 -11.15 -0.06
N LYS A 87 -2.89 -11.96 0.85
CA LYS A 87 -3.52 -12.24 2.15
C LYS A 87 -3.79 -10.98 2.99
N GLN A 88 -2.88 -10.01 2.98
CA GLN A 88 -3.10 -8.74 3.69
C GLN A 88 -4.23 -7.89 3.09
N LEU A 89 -4.49 -8.05 1.79
CA LEU A 89 -5.54 -7.34 1.05
C LEU A 89 -6.87 -8.11 1.08
N GLU A 90 -6.91 -9.32 1.65
CA GLU A 90 -8.17 -10.03 1.90
C GLU A 90 -8.90 -9.44 3.12
N ASP A 91 -8.14 -8.91 4.09
CA ASP A 91 -8.67 -8.22 5.27
C ASP A 91 -9.20 -6.82 4.91
N GLU A 92 -10.16 -6.32 5.69
CA GLU A 92 -10.68 -4.95 5.51
C GLU A 92 -9.59 -3.91 5.80
N PRO A 93 -9.40 -2.89 4.93
CA PRO A 93 -8.37 -1.89 5.15
C PRO A 93 -8.66 -1.03 6.37
N TYR A 94 -7.64 -0.83 7.20
CA TYR A 94 -7.74 0.10 8.32
C TYR A 94 -7.80 1.55 7.81
N THR A 95 -8.91 2.24 8.09
CA THR A 95 -9.17 3.63 7.70
C THR A 95 -9.32 4.52 8.93
N GLN A 96 -9.29 5.83 8.71
CA GLN A 96 -9.48 6.82 9.77
C GLN A 96 -10.80 6.62 10.55
N LYS A 97 -11.87 6.15 9.88
CA LYS A 97 -13.16 5.88 10.54
C LYS A 97 -13.04 4.81 11.62
N HIS A 98 -12.30 3.73 11.37
CA HIS A 98 -12.06 2.70 12.38
C HIS A 98 -11.29 3.26 13.60
N ALA A 99 -10.37 4.19 13.37
CA ALA A 99 -9.66 4.86 14.46
C ALA A 99 -10.58 5.75 15.30
N GLU A 100 -11.48 6.49 14.65
CA GLU A 100 -12.48 7.35 15.31
C GLU A 100 -13.49 6.52 16.10
N GLU A 101 -14.03 5.45 15.51
CA GLU A 101 -14.93 4.51 16.18
C GLU A 101 -14.29 3.87 17.41
N ALA A 102 -13.02 3.46 17.32
CA ALA A 102 -12.27 2.92 18.45
C ALA A 102 -12.04 3.96 19.56
N ALA A 103 -11.95 5.25 19.21
CA ALA A 103 -11.89 6.36 20.15
C ALA A 103 -13.28 6.78 20.68
N GLY A 104 -14.37 6.15 20.22
CA GLY A 104 -15.76 6.47 20.58
C GLY A 104 -16.36 7.67 19.82
N LEU A 105 -15.66 8.16 18.79
CA LEU A 105 -16.12 9.21 17.88
C LEU A 105 -16.84 8.56 16.70
N LYS A 106 -18.16 8.46 16.76
CA LYS A 106 -18.99 7.99 15.64
C LYS A 106 -19.75 9.14 15.00
N THR A 107 -19.75 9.19 13.67
CA THR A 107 -20.60 10.10 12.90
C THR A 107 -21.97 9.47 12.70
N ASP A 108 -22.91 9.74 13.62
CA ASP A 108 -24.34 9.39 13.47
C ASP A 108 -24.99 10.39 12.50
N ASN A 109 -24.63 10.31 11.22
CA ASN A 109 -25.39 10.95 10.15
C ASN A 109 -26.69 10.14 10.00
N GLY A 110 -27.70 10.45 10.82
CA GLY A 110 -28.96 9.72 10.87
C GLY A 110 -29.58 9.46 9.49
N THR A 111 -30.48 8.48 9.40
CA THR A 111 -31.16 8.11 8.14
C THR A 111 -31.82 9.35 7.52
N ARG A 112 -31.30 9.83 6.38
CA ARG A 112 -31.98 10.86 5.58
C ARG A 112 -33.28 10.25 5.08
N SER A 113 -34.40 10.55 5.73
CA SER A 113 -35.72 10.22 5.21
C SER A 113 -35.88 10.94 3.87
N ASN A 114 -35.94 10.18 2.77
CA ASN A 114 -36.39 10.69 1.47
C ASN A 114 -37.87 11.06 1.62
N VAL A 115 -38.16 12.28 2.10
CA VAL A 115 -39.49 12.86 1.98
C VAL A 115 -39.62 13.31 0.54
N SER A 116 -40.30 12.50 -0.27
CA SER A 116 -40.79 12.88 -1.59
C SER A 116 -41.77 14.03 -1.43
N MET A 117 -41.26 15.25 -1.55
CA MET A 117 -42.06 16.47 -1.67
C MET A 117 -42.66 16.47 -3.08
N VAL A 118 -43.77 15.75 -3.25
CA VAL A 118 -44.65 15.90 -4.42
C VAL A 118 -45.69 16.93 -4.03
N ASP A 119 -45.36 18.20 -4.24
CA ASP A 119 -46.31 19.31 -4.13
C ASP A 119 -46.76 19.73 -5.54
N ILE A 120 -48.04 19.47 -5.80
CA ILE A 120 -49.01 20.14 -6.71
C ILE A 120 -48.75 20.07 -8.22
#